data_AF-A0A679KDR0-F1
#
_entry.id   AF-A0A679KDR0-F1
#
_cell.length_a   1.000
_cell.length_b   1.000
_cell.length_c   1.000
_cell.angle_alpha   90.00
_cell.angle_beta   90.00
_cell.angle_gamma   90.00
#
_symmetry.space_group_name_H-M   'P 1'
#
loop_
_entity.id
_entity.type
_entity.pdbx_description
1 polymer ?
#
loop_
_entity_poly.entity_id
_entity_poly.type
_entity_poly.pdbx_seq_one_letter_code
_entity_poly.pdbx_strand_id
1 'polypeptide(L)'
;MPSPSVEQVEASIERYLASLEAADLQEGENAEAKATRLRDKITAMKAKLAELKRLETAILDVPDQQISLTDPDARAMATSMRGAGVVGYNVQTAVDTENHLIVAHDVTNILVDRTLLSSMARLAKEAMSVEKIDILADRGYFSGVEVLACEAIGATPHVPKPLMSNAKAAGRFGKDDFVYLADQNAYRCPAGEALSYLYTRVEEGRTLHSYWTNKCGNCPLQAKCTTSKERRVNRWEHEGVIEEMQRRLDAGNAMTVRRRTVEHTFGTIKAWMGYTHFPDERT
;
A
#
# COMPACT_ATOMS: atom_id res chain seq x y z
N MET A 1 23.66 2.63 -1.63
CA MET A 1 23.68 1.51 -0.66
C MET A 1 22.95 1.97 0.59
N PRO A 2 22.04 1.18 1.17
CA PRO A 2 21.39 1.54 2.43
C PRO A 2 22.43 1.69 3.53
N SER A 3 22.29 2.73 4.36
CA SER A 3 23.16 2.91 5.53
C SER A 3 23.00 1.72 6.49
N PRO A 4 24.08 1.22 7.09
CA PRO A 4 24.02 0.08 8.00
C PRO A 4 23.20 0.42 9.25
N SER A 5 22.43 -0.55 9.77
CA SER A 5 21.68 -0.39 11.01
C SER A 5 22.62 -0.28 12.23
N VAL A 6 22.11 0.23 13.35
CA VAL A 6 22.83 0.29 14.64
C VAL A 6 23.41 -1.09 14.98
N GLU A 7 22.59 -2.13 14.91
CA GLU A 7 22.99 -3.53 15.16
C GLU A 7 24.11 -3.99 14.21
N GLN A 8 24.05 -3.63 12.92
CA GLN A 8 25.08 -3.99 11.95
C GLN A 8 26.42 -3.30 12.23
N VAL A 9 26.39 -2.05 12.69
CA VAL A 9 27.58 -1.30 13.08
C VAL A 9 28.16 -1.87 14.38
N GLU A 10 27.32 -2.19 15.38
CA GLU A 10 27.74 -2.81 16.64
C GLU A 10 28.41 -4.18 16.40
N ALA A 11 27.77 -5.06 15.62
CA ALA A 11 28.35 -6.36 15.24
C ALA A 11 29.65 -6.22 14.43
N SER A 12 29.81 -5.13 13.67
CA SER A 12 31.05 -4.85 12.93
C SER A 12 32.17 -4.36 13.86
N ILE A 13 31.84 -3.55 14.87
CA ILE A 13 32.79 -3.12 15.90
C ILE A 13 33.27 -4.33 16.70
N GLU A 14 32.37 -5.21 17.15
CA GLU A 14 32.73 -6.44 17.89
C GLU A 14 33.68 -7.33 17.08
N ARG A 15 33.39 -7.55 15.79
CA ARG A 15 34.28 -8.31 14.90
C ARG A 15 35.67 -7.68 14.79
N TYR A 16 35.76 -6.35 14.71
CA TYR A 16 37.05 -5.68 14.63
C TYR A 16 37.80 -5.67 15.97
N LEU A 17 37.10 -5.61 17.10
CA LEU A 17 37.71 -5.77 18.43
C LEU A 17 38.30 -7.17 18.61
N ALA A 18 37.56 -8.23 18.27
CA ALA A 18 38.07 -9.59 18.28
C ALA A 18 39.26 -9.78 17.33
N SER A 19 39.24 -9.12 16.17
CA SER A 19 40.37 -9.13 15.22
C SER A 19 41.59 -8.38 15.73
N LEU A 20 41.40 -7.36 16.57
CA LEU A 20 42.47 -6.59 17.19
C LEU A 20 43.14 -7.42 18.31
N GLU A 21 42.35 -8.06 19.17
CA GLU A 21 42.85 -8.97 20.21
C GLU A 21 43.67 -10.11 19.61
N ALA A 22 43.22 -10.70 18.50
CA ALA A 22 43.97 -11.73 17.79
C ALA A 22 45.27 -11.22 17.13
N ALA A 23 45.32 -9.94 16.74
CA ALA A 23 46.51 -9.32 16.17
C ALA A 23 47.53 -8.95 17.25
N ASP A 24 47.08 -8.53 18.44
CA ASP A 24 47.96 -8.21 19.58
C ASP A 24 48.67 -9.48 20.13
N LEU A 25 48.15 -10.69 19.85
CA LEU A 25 48.79 -11.98 20.17
C LEU A 25 49.87 -12.40 19.15
N GLN A 26 50.03 -11.68 18.03
CA GLN A 26 51.01 -11.96 16.99
C GLN A 26 52.14 -10.92 17.03
N GLU A 27 53.40 -11.34 17.13
CA GLU A 27 54.54 -10.42 17.14
C GLU A 27 55.12 -10.17 15.73
N GLY A 28 55.36 -8.90 15.38
CA GLY A 28 56.03 -8.48 14.14
C GLY A 28 55.52 -7.14 13.58
N GLU A 29 56.34 -6.41 12.79
CA GLU A 29 55.99 -5.09 12.22
C GLU A 29 54.67 -5.09 11.42
N ASN A 30 54.37 -6.20 10.74
CA ASN A 30 53.11 -6.38 10.01
C ASN A 30 51.87 -6.48 10.93
N ALA A 31 52.04 -6.99 12.16
CA ALA A 31 50.96 -7.07 13.14
C ALA A 31 50.63 -5.68 13.72
N GLU A 32 51.66 -4.86 13.97
CA GLU A 32 51.49 -3.50 14.51
C GLU A 32 50.83 -2.55 13.51
N ALA A 33 51.20 -2.63 12.22
CA ALA A 33 50.53 -1.89 11.15
C ALA A 33 49.05 -2.30 10.98
N LYS A 34 48.75 -3.60 11.11
CA LYS A 34 47.38 -4.12 11.05
C LYS A 34 46.55 -3.69 12.27
N ALA A 35 47.13 -3.72 13.46
CA ALA A 35 46.48 -3.27 14.69
C ALA A 35 46.13 -1.78 14.63
N THR A 36 47.03 -0.94 14.11
CA THR A 36 46.79 0.50 13.91
C THR A 36 45.59 0.74 12.97
N ARG A 37 45.56 0.08 11.81
CA ARG A 37 44.44 0.19 10.86
C ARG A 37 43.11 -0.29 11.45
N LEU A 38 43.12 -1.32 12.29
CA LEU A 38 41.92 -1.80 12.99
C LEU A 38 41.44 -0.80 14.03
N ARG A 39 42.33 -0.18 14.81
CA ARG A 39 41.99 0.88 15.78
C ARG A 39 41.37 2.10 15.08
N ASP A 40 41.89 2.52 13.94
CA ASP A 40 41.31 3.63 13.15
C ASP A 40 39.90 3.29 12.66
N LYS A 41 39.69 2.07 12.15
CA LYS A 41 38.36 1.59 11.72
C LYS A 41 37.38 1.51 12.88
N ILE A 42 37.80 1.01 14.03
CA ILE A 42 36.96 0.95 15.24
C ILE A 42 36.58 2.37 15.68
N THR A 43 37.52 3.32 15.64
CA THR A 43 37.27 4.72 15.99
C THR A 43 36.26 5.35 15.04
N ALA A 44 36.43 5.19 13.73
CA ALA A 44 35.48 5.68 12.73
C ALA A 44 34.09 5.05 12.89
N MET A 45 34.02 3.74 13.16
CA MET A 45 32.74 3.03 13.37
C MET A 45 32.06 3.44 14.67
N LYS A 46 32.81 3.66 15.77
CA LYS A 46 32.26 4.19 17.03
C LYS A 46 31.71 5.61 16.85
N ALA A 47 32.40 6.46 16.09
CA ALA A 47 31.90 7.79 15.75
C ALA A 47 30.59 7.68 14.94
N LYS A 48 30.53 6.77 13.96
CA LYS A 48 29.31 6.52 13.19
C LYS A 48 28.16 5.97 14.04
N LEU A 49 28.45 5.09 14.99
CA LEU A 49 27.46 4.56 15.93
C LEU A 49 26.87 5.67 16.81
N ALA A 50 27.72 6.58 17.33
CA ALA A 50 27.27 7.72 18.12
C ALA A 50 26.43 8.72 17.30
N GLU A 51 26.72 8.88 16.01
CA GLU A 51 25.88 9.63 15.07
C GLU A 51 24.51 8.96 14.88
N LEU A 52 24.48 7.65 14.60
CA LEU A 52 23.24 6.89 14.39
C LEU A 52 22.34 6.89 15.64
N LYS A 53 22.89 6.70 16.84
CA LYS A 53 22.11 6.74 18.10
C LYS A 53 21.50 8.13 18.37
N ARG A 54 22.22 9.20 18.01
CA ARG A 54 21.69 10.58 18.08
C ARG A 54 20.54 10.78 17.11
N LEU A 55 20.69 10.31 15.87
CA LEU A 55 19.62 10.37 14.86
C LEU A 55 18.41 9.54 15.27
N GLU A 56 18.59 8.34 15.82
CA GLU A 56 17.50 7.51 16.33
C GLU A 56 16.69 8.22 17.42
N THR A 57 17.37 8.89 18.35
CA THR A 57 16.70 9.69 19.39
C THR A 57 15.92 10.85 18.78
N ALA A 58 16.55 11.60 17.86
CA ALA A 58 15.89 12.71 17.17
C ALA A 58 14.69 12.25 16.32
N ILE A 59 14.76 11.05 15.72
CA ILE A 59 13.67 10.44 14.96
C ILE A 59 12.47 10.13 15.88
N LEU A 60 12.71 9.66 17.10
CA LEU A 60 11.62 9.37 18.05
C LEU A 60 10.88 10.64 18.53
N ASP A 61 11.57 11.79 18.52
CA ASP A 61 11.00 13.07 18.94
C ASP A 61 10.16 13.76 17.86
N VAL A 62 10.24 13.32 16.59
CA VAL A 62 9.41 13.87 15.51
C VAL A 62 8.10 13.08 15.34
N PRO A 63 6.94 13.75 15.11
CA PRO A 63 5.63 13.08 15.02
C PRO A 63 5.56 11.94 14.00
N ASP A 64 6.23 12.11 12.86
CA ASP A 64 6.20 11.17 11.74
C ASP A 64 7.27 10.06 11.87
N GLN A 65 8.07 10.10 12.94
CA GLN A 65 9.19 9.19 13.18
C GLN A 65 10.09 8.98 11.96
N GLN A 66 10.31 10.05 11.21
CA GLN A 66 11.11 10.05 10.01
C GLN A 66 11.80 11.40 9.84
N ILE A 67 13.09 11.36 9.54
CA ILE A 67 13.90 12.54 9.22
C ILE A 67 14.61 12.28 7.91
N SER A 68 14.37 13.16 6.94
CA SER A 68 15.13 13.23 5.70
C SER A 68 16.27 14.24 5.86
N LEU A 69 17.48 13.85 5.48
CA LEU A 69 18.68 14.67 5.66
C LEU A 69 18.84 15.76 4.59
N THR A 70 18.13 15.63 3.46
CA THR A 70 18.22 16.55 2.32
C THR A 70 17.04 17.49 2.22
N ASP A 71 15.85 17.01 2.57
CA ASP A 71 14.59 17.76 2.49
C ASP A 71 13.66 17.31 3.63
N PRO A 72 13.41 18.14 4.66
CA PRO A 72 12.60 17.79 5.83
C PRO A 72 11.17 17.33 5.50
N ASP A 73 10.62 17.78 4.38
CA ASP A 73 9.25 17.49 3.99
C ASP A 73 9.13 16.19 3.18
N ALA A 74 10.25 15.63 2.68
CA ALA A 74 10.24 14.37 1.96
C ALA A 74 9.99 13.17 2.89
N ARG A 75 9.35 12.12 2.37
CA ARG A 75 9.08 10.87 3.12
C ARG A 75 9.70 9.66 2.41
N ALA A 76 10.16 8.68 3.19
CA ALA A 76 10.67 7.44 2.60
C ALA A 76 9.49 6.54 2.20
N MET A 77 9.40 6.26 0.91
CA MET A 77 8.37 5.42 0.32
C MET A 77 8.92 4.02 0.10
N ALA A 78 8.18 3.00 0.54
CA ALA A 78 8.51 1.61 0.25
C ALA A 78 8.27 1.33 -1.24
N THR A 79 9.34 1.02 -1.98
CA THR A 79 9.21 0.53 -3.35
C THR A 79 9.24 -0.99 -3.37
N SER A 80 8.74 -1.61 -4.46
CA SER A 80 8.78 -3.06 -4.64
C SER A 80 10.19 -3.65 -4.72
N MET A 81 11.23 -2.80 -4.75
CA MET A 81 12.63 -3.22 -4.81
C MET A 81 13.18 -3.39 -3.39
N ARG A 82 13.58 -4.62 -3.06
CA ARG A 82 14.14 -4.95 -1.73
C ARG A 82 15.33 -4.04 -1.41
N GLY A 83 15.20 -3.27 -0.33
CA GLY A 83 16.31 -2.51 0.28
C GLY A 83 16.52 -1.09 -0.23
N ALA A 84 15.66 -0.57 -1.12
CA ALA A 84 15.71 0.81 -1.59
C ALA A 84 14.34 1.50 -1.40
N GLY A 85 14.17 2.13 -0.25
CA GLY A 85 13.12 3.15 -0.10
C GLY A 85 13.53 4.38 -0.90
N VAL A 86 12.61 4.94 -1.68
CA VAL A 86 12.84 6.24 -2.36
C VAL A 86 12.36 7.31 -1.40
N VAL A 87 13.23 8.28 -1.08
CA VAL A 87 12.84 9.47 -0.33
C VAL A 87 12.28 10.47 -1.33
N GLY A 88 11.04 10.87 -1.17
CA GLY A 88 10.38 11.79 -2.08
C GLY A 88 8.96 12.11 -1.65
N TYR A 89 8.20 12.65 -2.60
CA TYR A 89 6.80 13.01 -2.43
C TYR A 89 5.91 12.07 -3.23
N ASN A 90 4.70 11.82 -2.72
CA ASN A 90 3.68 11.11 -3.46
C ASN A 90 2.97 12.09 -4.40
N VAL A 91 3.30 12.05 -5.68
CA VAL A 91 2.67 12.88 -6.71
C VAL A 91 1.47 12.14 -7.30
N GLN A 92 0.32 12.78 -7.22
CA GLN A 92 -0.95 12.32 -7.73
C GLN A 92 -1.29 13.08 -9.01
N THR A 93 -1.89 12.42 -10.00
CA THR A 93 -2.18 13.06 -11.29
C THR A 93 -3.46 12.50 -11.89
N ALA A 94 -4.33 13.39 -12.37
CA ALA A 94 -5.50 13.06 -13.17
C ALA A 94 -5.25 13.49 -14.62
N VAL A 95 -5.52 12.59 -15.56
CA VAL A 95 -5.30 12.79 -16.99
C VAL A 95 -6.63 12.59 -17.70
N ASP A 96 -6.98 13.54 -18.56
CA ASP A 96 -8.12 13.44 -19.46
C ASP A 96 -7.92 12.30 -20.46
N THR A 97 -8.95 11.46 -20.61
CA THR A 97 -8.87 10.25 -21.44
C THR A 97 -9.05 10.52 -22.93
N GLU A 98 -9.62 11.68 -23.29
CA GLU A 98 -9.84 12.07 -24.69
C GLU A 98 -8.62 12.77 -25.28
N ASN A 99 -8.10 13.77 -24.58
CA ASN A 99 -7.01 14.63 -25.08
C ASN A 99 -5.64 14.29 -24.49
N HIS A 100 -5.57 13.33 -23.54
CA HIS A 100 -4.34 12.93 -22.86
C HIS A 100 -3.63 14.09 -22.12
N LEU A 101 -4.39 15.10 -21.70
CA LEU A 101 -3.90 16.26 -20.96
C LEU A 101 -3.98 16.02 -19.46
N ILE A 102 -2.97 16.47 -18.71
CA ILE A 102 -3.05 16.50 -17.25
C ILE A 102 -4.04 17.60 -16.86
N VAL A 103 -5.14 17.22 -16.22
CA VAL A 103 -6.18 18.16 -15.78
C VAL A 103 -6.02 18.56 -14.32
N ALA A 104 -5.43 17.68 -13.50
CA ALA A 104 -5.14 17.98 -12.11
C ALA A 104 -3.91 17.21 -11.64
N HIS A 105 -3.19 17.78 -10.68
CA HIS A 105 -2.12 17.12 -9.96
C HIS A 105 -2.10 17.60 -8.52
N ASP A 106 -1.57 16.78 -7.62
CA ASP A 106 -1.36 17.14 -6.22
C ASP A 106 -0.09 16.45 -5.71
N VAL A 107 0.56 17.06 -4.72
CA VAL A 107 1.79 16.55 -4.12
C VAL A 107 1.55 16.36 -2.63
N THR A 108 1.61 15.11 -2.18
CA THR A 108 1.29 14.76 -0.79
C THR A 108 2.36 13.89 -0.16
N ASN A 109 2.43 13.96 1.16
CA ASN A 109 3.24 13.06 1.99
C ASN A 109 2.47 11.82 2.45
N ILE A 110 1.20 11.70 2.06
CA ILE A 110 0.40 10.49 2.30
C ILE A 110 0.97 9.37 1.43
N LEU A 111 1.54 8.36 2.10
CA LEU A 111 2.22 7.23 1.45
C LEU A 111 1.28 6.23 0.76
N VAL A 112 -0.02 6.25 1.11
CA VAL A 112 -0.99 5.25 0.66
C VAL A 112 -2.08 5.92 -0.17
N ASP A 113 -2.22 5.49 -1.42
CA ASP A 113 -3.17 6.08 -2.37
C ASP A 113 -4.65 5.83 -2.02
N ARG A 114 -4.93 4.90 -1.09
CA ARG A 114 -6.29 4.49 -0.68
C ARG A 114 -7.14 5.61 -0.08
N THR A 115 -6.58 6.76 0.22
CA THR A 115 -7.29 7.93 0.80
C THR A 115 -7.26 9.15 -0.11
N LEU A 116 -6.81 9.00 -1.36
CA LEU A 116 -6.56 10.13 -2.28
C LEU A 116 -7.49 10.15 -3.50
N LEU A 117 -8.42 9.18 -3.60
CA LEU A 117 -9.28 9.04 -4.76
C LEU A 117 -10.28 10.21 -4.85
N SER A 118 -10.98 10.51 -3.77
CA SER A 118 -12.04 11.53 -3.76
C SER A 118 -11.50 12.96 -3.83
N SER A 119 -10.33 13.22 -3.24
CA SER A 119 -9.65 14.51 -3.35
C SER A 119 -9.21 14.78 -4.79
N MET A 120 -8.56 13.81 -5.44
CA MET A 120 -8.14 13.94 -6.84
C MET A 120 -9.34 14.03 -7.80
N ALA A 121 -10.40 13.27 -7.54
CA ALA A 121 -11.64 13.36 -8.32
C ALA A 121 -12.25 14.77 -8.24
N ARG A 122 -12.23 15.40 -7.06
CA ARG A 122 -12.69 16.78 -6.88
C ARG A 122 -11.86 17.78 -7.67
N LEU A 123 -10.53 17.70 -7.57
CA LEU A 123 -9.62 18.58 -8.32
C LEU A 123 -9.82 18.44 -9.83
N ALA A 124 -9.93 17.21 -10.33
CA ALA A 124 -10.18 16.95 -11.76
C ALA A 124 -11.53 17.52 -12.21
N LYS A 125 -12.59 17.33 -11.41
CA LYS A 125 -13.93 17.84 -11.68
C LYS A 125 -13.96 19.38 -11.74
N GLU A 126 -13.30 20.05 -10.77
CA GLU A 126 -13.18 21.50 -10.72
C GLU A 126 -12.40 22.04 -11.93
N ALA A 127 -11.24 21.44 -12.24
CA ALA A 127 -10.42 21.84 -13.38
C ALA A 127 -11.14 21.67 -14.72
N MET A 128 -11.93 20.60 -14.87
CA MET A 128 -12.72 20.35 -16.09
C MET A 128 -14.05 21.12 -16.11
N SER A 129 -14.45 21.75 -15.00
CA SER A 129 -15.72 22.50 -14.87
C SER A 129 -16.95 21.67 -15.25
N VAL A 130 -16.99 20.40 -14.85
CA VAL A 130 -18.09 19.47 -15.14
C VAL A 130 -18.90 19.11 -13.89
N GLU A 131 -20.20 18.86 -14.04
CA GLU A 131 -21.05 18.43 -12.92
C GLU A 131 -20.90 16.94 -12.58
N LYS A 132 -20.56 16.11 -13.57
CA LYS A 132 -20.36 14.67 -13.43
C LYS A 132 -19.12 14.24 -14.19
N ILE A 133 -18.37 13.30 -13.63
CA ILE A 133 -17.14 12.79 -14.22
C ILE A 133 -16.96 11.30 -13.90
N ASP A 134 -16.51 10.51 -14.87
CA ASP A 134 -16.08 9.12 -14.63
C ASP A 134 -14.59 9.10 -14.28
N ILE A 135 -14.24 8.46 -13.15
CA ILE A 135 -12.88 8.43 -12.61
C ILE A 135 -12.32 7.02 -12.72
N LEU A 136 -11.26 6.85 -13.48
CA LEU A 136 -10.61 5.56 -13.70
C LEU A 136 -9.31 5.49 -12.88
N ALA A 137 -9.25 4.64 -11.85
CA ALA A 137 -8.07 4.54 -10.98
C ALA A 137 -7.55 3.11 -10.83
N ASP A 138 -6.31 2.98 -10.36
CA ASP A 138 -5.73 1.67 -10.04
C ASP A 138 -6.38 1.08 -8.78
N ARG A 139 -6.29 -0.24 -8.64
CA ARG A 139 -6.60 -1.00 -7.42
C ARG A 139 -5.96 -0.41 -6.16
N GLY A 140 -4.82 0.28 -6.28
CA GLY A 140 -4.16 0.98 -5.17
C GLY A 140 -5.06 2.02 -4.48
N TYR A 141 -5.99 2.63 -5.21
CA TYR A 141 -6.93 3.64 -4.72
C TYR A 141 -8.21 3.05 -4.11
N PHE A 142 -8.40 1.72 -4.12
CA PHE A 142 -9.64 1.12 -3.67
C PHE A 142 -9.82 1.32 -2.15
N SER A 143 -10.88 2.04 -1.78
CA SER A 143 -11.37 2.21 -0.42
C SER A 143 -12.87 2.47 -0.44
N GLY A 144 -13.64 1.72 0.34
CA GLY A 144 -15.10 1.85 0.28
C GLY A 144 -15.61 3.25 0.61
N VAL A 145 -14.98 3.90 1.61
CA VAL A 145 -15.32 5.27 2.01
C VAL A 145 -14.98 6.30 0.93
N GLU A 146 -13.88 6.10 0.20
CA GLU A 146 -13.49 6.99 -0.90
C GLU A 146 -14.44 6.83 -2.11
N VAL A 147 -14.84 5.60 -2.42
CA VAL A 147 -15.82 5.34 -3.50
C VAL A 147 -17.14 6.03 -3.19
N LEU A 148 -17.63 5.92 -1.95
CA LEU A 148 -18.83 6.64 -1.49
C LEU A 148 -18.64 8.17 -1.56
N ALA A 149 -17.49 8.69 -1.13
CA ALA A 149 -17.19 10.11 -1.19
C ALA A 149 -17.15 10.65 -2.63
N CYS A 150 -16.66 9.85 -3.58
CA CYS A 150 -16.71 10.20 -5.01
C CYS A 150 -18.15 10.33 -5.51
N GLU A 151 -19.01 9.35 -5.22
CA GLU A 151 -20.41 9.40 -5.68
C GLU A 151 -21.16 10.59 -5.09
N ALA A 152 -20.88 10.94 -3.83
CA ALA A 152 -21.46 12.10 -3.17
C ALA A 152 -21.10 13.44 -3.86
N ILE A 153 -19.93 13.52 -4.51
CA ILE A 153 -19.52 14.68 -5.29
C ILE A 153 -19.85 14.57 -6.78
N GLY A 154 -20.65 13.57 -7.20
CA GLY A 154 -20.99 13.36 -8.61
C GLY A 154 -19.84 12.81 -9.47
N ALA A 155 -18.79 12.28 -8.84
CA ALA A 155 -17.74 11.53 -9.52
C ALA A 155 -18.06 10.04 -9.47
N THR A 156 -18.07 9.37 -10.61
CA THR A 156 -18.34 7.93 -10.74
C THR A 156 -17.02 7.18 -10.78
N PRO A 157 -16.60 6.54 -9.67
CA PRO A 157 -15.33 5.82 -9.63
C PRO A 157 -15.43 4.47 -10.35
N HIS A 158 -14.34 4.10 -11.03
CA HIS A 158 -14.10 2.80 -11.65
C HIS A 158 -12.76 2.27 -11.12
N VAL A 159 -12.79 1.56 -9.99
CA VAL A 159 -11.59 1.10 -9.29
C VAL A 159 -11.65 -0.41 -9.01
N PRO A 160 -10.68 -1.21 -9.50
CA PRO A 160 -10.68 -2.65 -9.26
C PRO A 160 -10.62 -3.00 -7.76
N LYS A 161 -11.51 -3.87 -7.30
CA LYS A 161 -11.51 -4.38 -5.93
C LYS A 161 -10.36 -5.38 -5.72
N PRO A 162 -9.58 -5.27 -4.63
CA PRO A 162 -8.58 -6.28 -4.30
C PRO A 162 -9.23 -7.59 -3.87
N LEU A 163 -8.88 -8.68 -4.55
CA LEU A 163 -9.32 -10.04 -4.22
C LEU A 163 -8.46 -10.65 -3.09
N MET A 164 -8.49 -10.04 -1.91
CA MET A 164 -7.69 -10.44 -0.75
C MET A 164 -8.55 -11.09 0.33
N SER A 165 -9.21 -12.21 0.03
CA SER A 165 -9.87 -12.99 1.08
C SER A 165 -9.11 -14.28 1.36
N ASN A 166 -8.76 -14.51 2.63
CA ASN A 166 -8.11 -15.73 3.09
C ASN A 166 -8.92 -16.99 2.75
N ALA A 167 -10.25 -16.85 2.66
CA ALA A 167 -11.13 -17.92 2.19
C ALA A 167 -10.86 -18.27 0.72
N LYS A 168 -10.83 -17.27 -0.17
CA LYS A 168 -10.57 -17.48 -1.61
C LYS A 168 -9.14 -17.96 -1.87
N ALA A 169 -8.16 -17.45 -1.13
CA ALA A 169 -6.78 -17.96 -1.17
C ALA A 169 -6.69 -19.45 -0.80
N ALA A 170 -7.56 -19.91 0.10
CA ALA A 170 -7.69 -21.32 0.48
C ALA A 170 -8.68 -22.11 -0.42
N GLY A 171 -9.12 -21.55 -1.55
CA GLY A 171 -10.07 -22.20 -2.47
C GLY A 171 -11.50 -22.36 -1.93
N ARG A 172 -11.86 -21.64 -0.87
CA ARG A 172 -13.20 -21.64 -0.27
C ARG A 172 -14.05 -20.50 -0.82
N PHE A 173 -15.37 -20.62 -0.66
CA PHE A 173 -16.31 -19.57 -1.02
C PHE A 173 -15.98 -18.25 -0.29
N GLY A 174 -15.86 -17.19 -1.07
CA GLY A 174 -15.68 -15.81 -0.63
C GLY A 174 -17.02 -15.14 -0.31
N LYS A 175 -17.02 -13.81 -0.20
CA LYS A 175 -18.25 -13.02 -0.09
C LYS A 175 -19.00 -12.95 -1.42
N ASP A 176 -18.26 -12.90 -2.53
CA ASP A 176 -18.81 -12.78 -3.88
C ASP A 176 -19.68 -13.98 -4.29
N ASP A 177 -19.53 -15.12 -3.61
CA ASP A 177 -20.37 -16.31 -3.81
C ASP A 177 -21.72 -16.25 -3.06
N PHE A 178 -21.94 -15.21 -2.24
CA PHE A 178 -23.16 -15.02 -1.46
C PHE A 178 -23.97 -13.88 -2.08
N VAL A 179 -25.26 -14.11 -2.29
CA VAL A 179 -26.17 -13.14 -2.91
C VAL A 179 -26.92 -12.39 -1.83
N TYR A 180 -26.85 -11.06 -1.82
CA TYR A 180 -27.65 -10.25 -0.91
C TYR A 180 -29.08 -10.11 -1.44
N LEU A 181 -30.07 -10.41 -0.60
CA LEU A 181 -31.50 -10.29 -0.86
C LEU A 181 -32.02 -9.06 -0.10
N ALA A 182 -32.12 -7.93 -0.80
CA ALA A 182 -32.47 -6.64 -0.20
C ALA A 182 -33.89 -6.61 0.38
N ASP A 183 -34.83 -7.29 -0.27
CA ASP A 183 -36.23 -7.48 0.16
C ASP A 183 -36.35 -8.19 1.51
N GLN A 184 -35.45 -9.13 1.78
CA GLN A 184 -35.48 -9.97 2.99
C GLN A 184 -34.47 -9.52 4.05
N ASN A 185 -33.63 -8.53 3.74
CA ASN A 185 -32.45 -8.16 4.52
C ASN A 185 -31.67 -9.42 4.98
N ALA A 186 -31.28 -10.24 4.01
CA ALA A 186 -30.60 -11.52 4.24
C ALA A 186 -29.57 -11.81 3.14
N TYR A 187 -28.60 -12.67 3.42
CA TYR A 187 -27.77 -13.26 2.38
C TYR A 187 -28.24 -14.66 2.04
N ARG A 188 -28.14 -15.07 0.78
CA ARG A 188 -28.30 -16.45 0.35
C ARG A 188 -26.93 -17.05 0.04
N CYS A 189 -26.62 -18.18 0.66
CA CYS A 189 -25.36 -18.88 0.43
C CYS A 189 -25.41 -19.77 -0.83
N PRO A 190 -24.26 -20.29 -1.31
CA PRO A 190 -24.22 -21.24 -2.43
C PRO A 190 -25.04 -22.53 -2.24
N ALA A 191 -25.28 -22.94 -0.99
CA ALA A 191 -26.14 -24.08 -0.67
C ALA A 191 -27.65 -23.72 -0.70
N GLY A 192 -28.00 -22.48 -1.00
CA GLY A 192 -29.37 -21.98 -1.04
C GLY A 192 -29.94 -21.52 0.30
N GLU A 193 -29.19 -21.67 1.40
CA GLU A 193 -29.64 -21.29 2.74
C GLU A 193 -29.54 -19.78 3.00
N ALA A 194 -30.53 -19.25 3.71
CA ALA A 194 -30.56 -17.85 4.13
C ALA A 194 -29.71 -17.62 5.38
N LEU A 195 -28.97 -16.52 5.37
CA LEU A 195 -28.24 -15.93 6.49
C LEU A 195 -29.01 -14.69 6.94
N SER A 196 -29.62 -14.76 8.12
CA SER A 196 -30.38 -13.65 8.70
C SER A 196 -29.45 -12.66 9.40
N TYR A 197 -29.93 -11.42 9.51
CA TYR A 197 -29.27 -10.40 10.31
C TYR A 197 -29.08 -10.86 11.75
N LEU A 198 -27.88 -10.64 12.30
CA LEU A 198 -27.53 -11.00 13.67
C LEU A 198 -27.31 -9.74 14.53
N TYR A 199 -26.35 -8.90 14.16
CA TYR A 199 -26.03 -7.68 14.89
C TYR A 199 -25.31 -6.66 13.99
N THR A 200 -25.21 -5.43 14.49
CA THR A 200 -24.44 -4.34 13.88
C THR A 200 -23.26 -3.99 14.78
N ARG A 201 -22.08 -3.77 14.18
CA ARG A 201 -20.91 -3.22 14.88
C ARG A 201 -20.34 -2.06 14.09
N VAL A 202 -19.67 -1.16 14.79
CA VAL A 202 -18.90 -0.08 14.17
C VAL A 202 -17.42 -0.45 14.27
N GLU A 203 -16.73 -0.44 13.13
CA GLU A 203 -15.32 -0.80 13.02
C GLU A 203 -14.65 0.28 12.16
N GLU A 204 -13.66 0.99 12.71
CA GLU A 204 -12.96 2.11 12.03
C GLU A 204 -13.93 3.15 11.42
N GLY A 205 -15.01 3.48 12.14
CA GLY A 205 -16.04 4.43 11.69
C GLY A 205 -16.99 3.89 10.62
N ARG A 206 -16.93 2.59 10.29
CA ARG A 206 -17.84 1.94 9.32
C ARG A 206 -18.88 1.09 10.04
N THR A 207 -20.15 1.28 9.69
CA THR A 207 -21.24 0.45 10.20
C THR A 207 -21.30 -0.87 9.44
N LEU A 208 -21.02 -1.98 10.12
CA LEU A 208 -21.01 -3.33 9.55
C LEU A 208 -22.19 -4.14 10.10
N HIS A 209 -23.04 -4.61 9.21
CA HIS A 209 -24.11 -5.56 9.51
C HIS A 209 -23.60 -6.99 9.34
N SER A 210 -23.74 -7.80 10.38
CA SER A 210 -23.34 -9.22 10.39
C SER A 210 -24.54 -10.11 10.12
N TYR A 211 -24.40 -11.02 9.17
CA TYR A 211 -25.40 -12.01 8.79
C TYR A 211 -24.87 -13.41 9.07
N TRP A 212 -25.73 -14.31 9.57
CA TRP A 212 -25.27 -15.63 10.00
C TRP A 212 -26.31 -16.73 9.73
N THR A 213 -25.83 -17.98 9.76
CA THR A 213 -26.67 -19.17 9.74
C THR A 213 -26.04 -20.31 10.55
N ASN A 214 -26.87 -21.09 11.23
CA ASN A 214 -26.48 -22.31 11.95
C ASN A 214 -26.67 -23.59 11.12
N LYS A 215 -27.22 -23.48 9.90
CA LYS A 215 -27.51 -24.63 9.03
C LYS A 215 -26.26 -25.28 8.41
N CYS A 216 -25.07 -24.76 8.71
CA CYS A 216 -23.81 -25.28 8.19
C CYS A 216 -23.46 -26.68 8.74
N GLY A 217 -23.97 -27.09 9.91
CA GLY A 217 -23.57 -28.33 10.56
C GLY A 217 -23.83 -29.62 9.75
N ASN A 218 -24.90 -29.64 8.94
CA ASN A 218 -25.24 -30.76 8.06
C ASN A 218 -25.09 -30.40 6.58
N CYS A 219 -24.39 -29.32 6.25
CA CYS A 219 -24.31 -28.81 4.89
C CYS A 219 -23.25 -29.57 4.07
N PRO A 220 -23.60 -30.13 2.90
CA PRO A 220 -22.64 -30.85 2.05
C PRO A 220 -21.53 -29.94 1.50
N LEU A 221 -21.78 -28.62 1.45
CA LEU A 221 -20.83 -27.62 1.00
C LEU A 221 -19.98 -27.02 2.13
N GLN A 222 -20.12 -27.48 3.39
CA GLN A 222 -19.45 -26.88 4.54
C GLN A 222 -17.93 -26.82 4.35
N ALA A 223 -17.30 -27.91 3.91
CA ALA A 223 -15.85 -27.99 3.71
C ALA A 223 -15.31 -26.95 2.70
N LYS A 224 -16.12 -26.59 1.69
CA LYS A 224 -15.81 -25.53 0.70
C LYS A 224 -16.25 -24.14 1.16
N CYS A 225 -17.05 -24.03 2.22
CA CYS A 225 -17.63 -22.78 2.69
C CYS A 225 -16.87 -22.22 3.91
N THR A 226 -16.70 -22.98 4.98
CA THR A 226 -16.15 -22.49 6.25
C THR A 226 -15.43 -23.60 7.01
N THR A 227 -14.42 -23.22 7.80
CA THR A 227 -13.73 -24.11 8.74
C THR A 227 -14.45 -24.20 10.08
N SER A 228 -15.44 -23.33 10.32
CA SER A 228 -16.20 -23.24 11.56
C SER A 228 -17.53 -23.99 11.47
N LYS A 229 -18.20 -24.15 12.61
CA LYS A 229 -19.56 -24.74 12.68
C LYS A 229 -20.64 -23.88 12.01
N GLU A 230 -20.34 -22.60 11.81
CA GLU A 230 -21.23 -21.58 11.26
C GLU A 230 -20.48 -20.68 10.28
N ARG A 231 -21.21 -19.98 9.42
CA ARG A 231 -20.68 -18.98 8.50
C ARG A 231 -21.28 -17.63 8.84
N ARG A 232 -20.43 -16.61 8.91
CA ARG A 232 -20.81 -15.20 9.05
C ARG A 232 -20.37 -14.41 7.83
N VAL A 233 -21.19 -13.46 7.40
CA VAL A 233 -20.90 -12.54 6.29
C VAL A 233 -21.16 -11.12 6.81
N ASN A 234 -20.17 -10.25 6.65
CA ASN A 234 -20.30 -8.84 7.02
C ASN A 234 -20.60 -8.01 5.76
N ARG A 235 -21.59 -7.12 5.87
CA ARG A 235 -21.95 -6.12 4.85
C ARG A 235 -21.73 -4.74 5.43
N TRP A 236 -20.99 -3.90 4.74
CA TRP A 236 -20.98 -2.48 5.08
C TRP A 236 -22.32 -1.85 4.70
N GLU A 237 -22.82 -0.89 5.49
CA GLU A 237 -24.11 -0.22 5.22
C GLU A 237 -24.21 0.33 3.78
N HIS A 238 -23.08 0.78 3.22
CA HIS A 238 -22.99 1.30 1.85
C HIS A 238 -22.37 0.29 0.85
N GLU A 239 -22.41 -1.02 1.13
CA GLU A 239 -21.86 -2.03 0.21
C GLU A 239 -22.48 -1.96 -1.20
N GLY A 240 -23.73 -1.51 -1.31
CA GLY A 240 -24.42 -1.32 -2.59
C GLY A 240 -23.66 -0.40 -3.56
N VAL A 241 -22.96 0.62 -3.03
CA VAL A 241 -22.11 1.53 -3.82
C VAL A 241 -20.94 0.76 -4.46
N ILE A 242 -20.35 -0.16 -3.70
CA ILE A 242 -19.23 -1.00 -4.17
C ILE A 242 -19.71 -2.02 -5.19
N GLU A 243 -20.88 -2.62 -4.96
CA GLU A 243 -21.52 -3.55 -5.89
C GLU A 243 -21.88 -2.86 -7.21
N GLU A 244 -22.39 -1.63 -7.17
CA GLU A 244 -22.66 -0.81 -8.35
C GLU A 244 -21.39 -0.46 -9.12
N MET A 245 -20.33 -0.05 -8.42
CA MET A 245 -19.02 0.18 -9.01
C MET A 245 -18.49 -1.08 -9.72
N GLN A 246 -18.55 -2.23 -9.05
CA GLN A 246 -18.09 -3.49 -9.62
C GLN A 246 -18.90 -3.86 -10.86
N ARG A 247 -20.23 -3.69 -10.83
CA ARG A 247 -21.09 -3.96 -11.99
C ARG A 247 -20.72 -3.09 -13.20
N ARG A 248 -20.46 -1.80 -12.98
CA ARG A 248 -20.01 -0.86 -14.01
C ARG A 248 -18.65 -1.26 -14.58
N LEU A 249 -17.73 -1.71 -13.73
CA LEU A 249 -16.42 -2.20 -14.15
C LEU A 249 -16.53 -3.47 -15.00
N ASP A 250 -17.37 -4.42 -14.60
CA ASP A 250 -17.54 -5.70 -15.30
C ASP A 250 -18.26 -5.54 -16.65
N ALA A 251 -19.16 -4.57 -16.77
CA ALA A 251 -19.88 -4.27 -18.00
C ALA A 251 -19.07 -3.42 -18.99
N GLY A 252 -18.06 -2.69 -18.51
CA GLY A 252 -17.33 -1.69 -19.27
C GLY A 252 -15.91 -2.12 -19.68
N ASN A 253 -15.23 -1.21 -20.36
CA ASN A 253 -13.82 -1.35 -20.75
C ASN A 253 -12.90 -0.37 -19.98
N ALA A 254 -13.36 0.18 -18.85
CA ALA A 254 -12.69 1.25 -18.11
C ALA A 254 -11.20 0.96 -17.84
N MET A 255 -10.85 -0.27 -17.43
CA MET A 255 -9.45 -0.62 -17.17
C MET A 255 -8.58 -0.68 -18.43
N THR A 256 -9.17 -0.94 -19.60
CA THR A 256 -8.47 -0.86 -20.88
C THR A 256 -8.18 0.59 -21.26
N VAL A 257 -9.14 1.49 -21.06
CA VAL A 257 -8.98 2.94 -21.31
C VAL A 257 -7.91 3.51 -20.38
N ARG A 258 -7.97 3.19 -19.08
CA ARG A 258 -6.98 3.62 -18.08
C ARG A 258 -5.55 3.28 -18.50
N ARG A 259 -5.32 2.02 -18.90
CA ARG A 259 -3.99 1.51 -19.28
C ARG A 259 -3.36 2.29 -20.45
N ARG A 260 -4.17 2.85 -21.33
CA ARG A 260 -3.72 3.62 -22.51
C ARG A 260 -3.63 5.13 -22.26
N THR A 261 -3.91 5.60 -21.05
CA THR A 261 -3.95 7.03 -20.73
C THR A 261 -2.79 7.44 -19.83
N VAL A 262 -2.90 7.19 -18.53
CA VAL A 262 -1.98 7.76 -17.52
C VAL A 262 -0.55 7.22 -17.61
N GLU A 263 -0.39 5.95 -18.02
CA GLU A 263 0.93 5.30 -18.14
C GLU A 263 1.81 5.98 -19.21
N HIS A 264 1.20 6.44 -20.31
CA HIS A 264 1.92 7.13 -21.38
C HIS A 264 2.41 8.51 -20.94
N THR A 265 1.58 9.26 -20.20
CA THR A 265 1.94 10.58 -19.67
C THR A 265 3.14 10.46 -18.72
N PHE A 266 3.10 9.53 -17.76
CA PHE A 266 4.22 9.28 -16.87
C PHE A 266 5.46 8.75 -17.59
N GLY A 267 5.30 7.88 -18.59
CA GLY A 267 6.40 7.40 -19.42
C GLY A 267 7.12 8.55 -20.14
N THR A 268 6.34 9.46 -20.72
CA THR A 268 6.87 10.65 -21.44
C THR A 268 7.62 11.58 -20.49
N ILE A 269 7.02 11.91 -19.34
CA ILE A 269 7.64 12.77 -18.33
C ILE A 269 8.95 12.15 -17.82
N LYS A 270 8.96 10.86 -17.49
CA LYS A 270 10.18 10.16 -17.05
C LYS A 270 11.27 10.14 -18.12
N ALA A 271 10.89 9.92 -19.39
CA ALA A 271 11.84 9.95 -20.50
C ALA A 271 12.45 11.34 -20.70
N TRP A 272 11.63 12.40 -20.66
CA TRP A 272 12.10 13.79 -20.73
C TRP A 272 13.00 14.17 -19.55
N MET A 273 12.72 13.67 -18.36
CA MET A 273 13.56 13.88 -17.17
C MET A 273 14.84 13.03 -17.14
N GLY A 274 15.17 12.35 -18.25
CA GLY A 274 16.48 11.72 -18.40
C GLY A 274 16.55 10.24 -18.01
N TYR A 275 15.44 9.59 -17.61
CA TYR A 275 15.46 8.19 -17.17
C TYR A 275 15.96 7.20 -18.25
N THR A 276 15.83 7.55 -19.52
CA THR A 276 16.28 6.73 -20.67
C THR A 276 17.70 7.05 -21.15
N HIS A 277 18.40 8.01 -20.53
CA HIS A 277 19.70 8.49 -21.03
C HIS A 277 20.88 7.64 -20.57
N PHE A 278 20.67 6.72 -19.62
CA PHE A 278 21.68 5.74 -19.20
C PHE A 278 21.15 4.33 -19.50
N PRO A 279 21.75 3.59 -20.45
CA PRO A 279 21.51 2.17 -20.53
C PRO A 279 22.06 1.51 -19.25
N ASP A 280 21.23 0.75 -18.55
CA ASP A 280 21.69 -0.20 -17.53
C ASP A 280 22.58 -1.23 -18.25
N GLU A 281 23.90 -1.00 -18.25
CA GLU A 281 24.86 -2.07 -18.49
C GLU A 281 24.77 -3.05 -17.32
N ARG A 282 23.90 -4.05 -17.46
CA ARG A 282 23.96 -5.24 -16.62
C ARG A 282 25.23 -6.02 -17.00
N THR A 283 26.31 -5.77 -16.27
CA THR A 283 27.43 -6.72 -16.10
C THR A 283 27.06 -7.82 -15.13
#